data_AF-A0A5C3MAA1-F1
#
_entry.id   AF-A0A5C3MAA1-F1
#
_cell.length_a   1.000
_cell.length_b   1.000
_cell.length_c   1.000
_cell.angle_alpha   90.00
_cell.angle_beta   90.00
_cell.angle_gamma   90.00
#
_symmetry.space_group_name_H-M   'P 1'
#
loop_
_entity.id
_entity.type
_entity.pdbx_description
1 polymer ?
#
loop_
_entity_poly.entity_id
_entity_poly.type
_entity_poly.pdbx_seq_one_letter_code
_entity_poly.pdbx_strand_id
1 'polypeptide(L)'
;MAEVAGAPSAEDRSRYETLRKELMQALPKKRAVDKQLAQIEFQIYTLEASYLTETAMHSGGNIIQGFEGYLKNQTTGRKKYDVHDSDRVFSNSSMSYQKSLELLGEGEESTATNDDYVKQPTPGVTTVVVPPAKTNELTGAQLKRQRDKEYQRKKREKTAGLKSAGGDSDDEVVSSTSTSRRPTKRARLADDD
;
A
#
# COMPACT_ATOMS: atom_id res chain seq x y z
N MET A 1 28.99 -33.39 29.62
CA MET A 1 29.39 -32.28 30.50
C MET A 1 28.83 -31.01 29.90
N ALA A 2 27.83 -30.40 30.55
CA ALA A 2 27.24 -29.15 30.09
C ALA A 2 28.15 -28.00 30.55
N GLU A 3 28.70 -27.25 29.60
CA GLU A 3 29.45 -26.03 29.88
C GLU A 3 28.49 -25.05 30.57
N VAL A 4 28.78 -24.76 31.84
CA VAL A 4 28.07 -23.75 32.63
C VAL A 4 28.33 -22.42 31.97
N ALA A 5 27.29 -21.78 31.43
CA ALA A 5 27.35 -20.41 30.95
C ALA A 5 27.99 -19.53 32.04
N GLY A 6 29.24 -19.16 31.83
CA GLY A 6 30.04 -18.41 32.78
C GLY A 6 29.37 -17.08 33.11
N ALA A 7 29.29 -16.76 34.39
CA ALA A 7 28.79 -15.45 34.83
C ALA A 7 29.56 -14.34 34.10
N PRO A 8 28.89 -13.26 33.67
CA PRO A 8 29.53 -12.20 32.90
C PRO A 8 30.71 -11.62 33.67
N SER A 9 31.88 -11.60 33.01
CA SER A 9 33.13 -11.06 33.53
C SER A 9 32.95 -9.59 33.93
N ALA A 10 33.75 -9.08 34.86
CA ALA A 10 33.74 -7.66 35.22
C ALA A 10 33.99 -6.76 33.99
N GLU A 11 34.81 -7.24 33.04
CA GLU A 11 35.06 -6.57 31.77
C GLU A 11 33.82 -6.56 30.87
N ASP A 12 33.06 -7.66 30.82
CA ASP A 12 31.80 -7.75 30.06
C ASP A 12 30.75 -6.76 30.60
N ARG A 13 30.67 -6.63 31.93
CA ARG A 13 29.76 -5.68 32.58
C ARG A 13 30.16 -4.24 32.29
N SER A 14 31.46 -3.91 32.36
CA SER A 14 31.96 -2.58 32.02
C SER A 14 31.74 -2.21 30.56
N ARG A 15 31.98 -3.18 29.64
CA ARG A 15 31.68 -3.01 28.22
C ARG A 15 30.19 -2.79 27.96
N TYR A 16 29.33 -3.55 28.63
CA TYR A 16 27.89 -3.37 28.56
C TYR A 16 27.45 -1.97 29.03
N GLU A 17 27.96 -1.49 30.17
CA GLU A 17 27.63 -0.16 30.68
C GLU A 17 28.08 0.95 29.73
N THR A 18 29.25 0.79 29.11
CA THR A 18 29.77 1.73 28.12
C THR A 18 28.88 1.78 26.88
N LEU A 19 28.54 0.62 26.31
CA LEU A 19 27.64 0.51 25.14
C LEU A 19 26.23 1.03 25.46
N ARG A 20 25.72 0.74 26.66
CA ARG A 20 24.42 1.25 27.11
C ARG A 20 24.43 2.77 27.17
N LYS A 21 25.48 3.38 27.72
CA LYS A 21 25.63 4.84 27.80
C LYS A 21 25.73 5.45 26.40
N GLU A 22 26.51 4.85 25.51
CA GLU A 22 26.63 5.29 24.12
C GLU A 22 25.28 5.25 23.39
N LEU A 23 24.54 4.14 23.51
CA LEU A 23 23.21 3.99 22.92
C LEU A 23 22.24 5.05 23.45
N MET A 24 22.23 5.29 24.76
CA MET A 24 21.40 6.33 25.37
C MET A 24 21.72 7.74 24.85
N GLN A 25 22.96 8.00 24.46
CA GLN A 25 23.35 9.27 23.83
C GLN A 25 23.04 9.29 22.32
N ALA A 26 23.12 8.16 21.63
CA ALA A 26 22.87 8.05 20.20
C ALA A 26 21.39 8.20 19.85
N LEU A 27 20.48 7.66 20.67
CA LEU A 27 19.03 7.75 20.44
C LEU A 27 18.49 9.19 20.29
N PRO A 28 18.74 10.13 21.23
CA PRO A 28 18.26 11.50 21.08
C PRO A 28 18.94 12.23 19.92
N LYS A 29 20.23 11.95 19.65
CA LYS A 29 20.93 12.50 18.48
C LYS A 29 20.29 12.05 17.18
N LYS A 30 19.98 10.76 17.05
CA LYS A 30 19.25 10.21 15.89
C LYS A 30 17.91 10.92 15.71
N ARG A 31 17.10 11.02 16.79
CA ARG A 31 15.80 11.71 16.73
C ARG A 31 15.93 13.18 16.31
N ALA A 32 16.97 13.88 16.77
CA ALA A 32 17.23 15.27 16.39
C ALA A 32 17.58 15.39 14.90
N VAL A 33 18.45 14.52 14.39
CA VAL A 33 18.82 14.48 12.97
C VAL A 33 17.63 14.11 12.10
N ASP A 34 16.83 13.12 12.48
CA ASP A 34 15.62 12.72 11.75
C ASP A 34 14.62 13.88 11.64
N LYS A 35 14.45 14.65 12.73
CA LYS A 35 13.60 15.86 12.73
C LYS A 35 14.16 16.95 11.83
N GLN A 36 15.47 17.20 11.87
CA GLN A 36 16.13 18.19 11.02
C GLN A 36 16.02 17.81 9.54
N LEU A 37 16.19 16.53 9.21
CA LEU A 37 16.02 16.01 7.86
C LEU A 37 14.61 16.30 7.35
N ALA A 38 13.58 15.94 8.13
CA ALA A 38 12.19 16.19 7.74
C ALA A 38 11.89 17.68 7.51
N GLN A 39 12.46 18.55 8.35
CA GLN A 39 12.33 19.99 8.18
C GLN A 39 12.96 20.49 6.88
N ILE A 40 14.17 20.01 6.53
CA ILE A 40 14.86 20.40 5.30
C ILE A 40 14.10 19.89 4.07
N GLU A 41 13.62 18.64 4.09
CA GLU A 41 12.86 18.07 2.98
C GLU A 41 11.55 18.84 2.73
N PHE A 42 10.85 19.23 3.79
CA PHE A 42 9.66 20.09 3.68
C PHE A 42 10.00 21.48 3.11
N GLN A 43 11.11 22.07 3.54
CA GLN A 43 11.58 23.36 3.02
C GLN A 43 11.90 23.26 1.53
N ILE A 44 12.61 22.22 1.10
CA ILE A 44 12.91 21.96 -0.31
C ILE A 44 11.62 21.89 -1.11
N TYR A 45 10.64 21.08 -0.67
CA TYR A 45 9.35 20.93 -1.36
C TYR A 45 8.60 22.26 -1.53
N THR A 46 8.62 23.11 -0.49
CA THR A 46 7.97 24.42 -0.49
C THR A 46 8.69 25.39 -1.42
N LEU A 47 10.03 25.45 -1.35
CA LEU A 47 10.85 26.30 -2.21
C LEU A 47 10.73 25.90 -3.68
N GLU A 48 10.70 24.59 -3.98
CA GLU A 48 10.46 24.10 -5.34
C GLU A 48 9.11 24.57 -5.89
N ALA A 49 8.04 24.49 -5.08
CA ALA A 49 6.72 24.95 -5.51
C ALA A 49 6.75 26.46 -5.85
N SER A 50 7.37 27.27 -5.00
CA SER A 50 7.53 28.71 -5.22
C SER A 50 8.38 28.99 -6.47
N TYR A 51 9.51 28.32 -6.62
CA TYR A 51 10.42 28.52 -7.74
C TYR A 51 9.78 28.13 -9.07
N LEU A 52 9.11 26.98 -9.16
CA LEU A 52 8.48 26.52 -10.39
C LEU A 52 7.28 27.39 -10.78
N THR A 53 6.49 27.85 -9.82
CA THR A 53 5.37 28.76 -10.09
C THR A 53 5.84 30.14 -10.55
N GLU A 54 6.82 30.73 -9.86
CA GLU A 54 7.40 32.04 -10.20
C GLU A 54 8.08 31.99 -11.56
N THR A 55 8.99 31.04 -11.77
CA THR A 55 9.73 30.94 -13.03
C THR A 55 8.86 30.56 -14.21
N ALA A 56 7.74 29.87 -14.01
CA ALA A 56 6.82 29.61 -15.10
C ALA A 56 6.05 30.86 -15.57
N MET A 57 5.90 31.87 -14.71
CA MET A 57 5.39 33.19 -15.12
C MET A 57 6.42 33.97 -15.94
N HIS A 58 7.71 33.74 -15.69
CA HIS A 58 8.80 34.40 -16.38
C HIS A 58 9.19 33.63 -17.66
N SER A 59 9.05 34.25 -18.82
CA SER A 59 9.36 33.59 -20.11
C SER A 59 10.85 33.26 -20.34
N GLY A 60 11.71 33.49 -19.34
CA GLY A 60 13.15 33.27 -19.39
C GLY A 60 13.61 31.82 -19.13
N GLY A 61 12.72 30.94 -18.68
CA GLY A 61 13.05 29.54 -18.41
C GLY A 61 13.45 29.26 -16.95
N ASN A 62 13.74 27.99 -16.66
CA ASN A 62 14.08 27.52 -15.30
C ASN A 62 15.08 26.35 -15.35
N ILE A 63 15.59 25.90 -14.19
CA ILE A 63 16.60 24.83 -14.13
C ILE A 63 16.10 23.46 -14.63
N ILE A 64 14.78 23.24 -14.64
CA ILE A 64 14.18 21.98 -15.08
C ILE A 64 14.00 21.95 -16.61
N GLN A 65 13.57 23.07 -17.19
CA GLN A 65 13.20 23.19 -18.60
C GLN A 65 14.30 23.84 -19.46
N GLY A 66 15.31 24.43 -18.83
CA GLY A 66 16.37 25.19 -19.47
C GLY A 66 16.04 26.67 -19.67
N PHE A 67 17.07 27.45 -20.06
CA PHE A 67 17.02 28.91 -20.22
C PHE A 67 17.06 29.35 -21.69
N GLU A 68 16.70 28.48 -22.64
CA GLU A 68 16.75 28.80 -24.08
C GLU A 68 15.83 29.99 -24.47
N GLY A 69 14.78 30.22 -23.68
CA GLY A 69 13.86 31.35 -23.84
C GLY A 69 14.40 32.69 -23.30
N TYR A 70 15.49 32.69 -22.53
CA TYR A 70 15.99 33.89 -21.87
C TYR A 70 16.38 35.02 -22.83
N LEU A 71 16.95 34.68 -23.99
CA LEU A 71 17.37 35.64 -25.02
C LEU A 71 16.27 35.98 -26.04
N LYS A 72 15.23 35.14 -26.11
CA LYS A 72 14.11 35.33 -27.02
C LYS A 72 13.05 36.03 -26.17
N ASN A 73 12.97 37.36 -26.20
CA ASN A 73 11.91 38.16 -25.53
C ASN A 73 10.51 37.74 -26.01
N GLN A 74 10.07 36.54 -25.64
CA GLN A 74 8.78 35.97 -25.94
C GLN A 74 7.85 36.52 -24.88
N THR A 75 7.19 37.62 -25.21
CA THR A 75 6.10 38.24 -24.42
C THR A 75 4.81 37.41 -24.50
N THR A 76 4.92 36.09 -24.68
CA THR A 76 3.77 35.22 -24.77
C THR A 76 3.37 34.81 -23.36
N GLY A 77 2.35 35.48 -22.84
CA GLY A 77 1.63 35.07 -21.63
C GLY A 77 1.20 33.62 -21.75
N ARG A 78 2.04 32.71 -21.26
CA ARG A 78 1.73 31.29 -21.25
C ARG A 78 0.74 31.03 -20.12
N LYS A 79 -0.17 30.10 -20.44
CA LYS A 79 -1.20 29.56 -19.55
C LYS A 79 -0.60 29.23 -18.18
N LYS A 80 -1.40 29.39 -17.12
CA LYS A 80 -1.07 28.95 -15.75
C LYS A 80 -0.31 27.63 -15.81
N TYR A 81 0.92 27.65 -15.33
CA TYR A 81 1.73 26.46 -15.23
C TYR A 81 1.31 25.70 -13.97
N ASP A 82 0.79 24.51 -14.18
CA ASP A 82 0.51 23.59 -13.09
C ASP A 82 1.80 22.83 -12.78
N VAL A 83 2.30 22.99 -11.56
CA VAL A 83 3.52 22.30 -11.09
C VAL A 83 3.27 20.80 -11.09
N HIS A 84 4.01 20.05 -11.91
CA HIS A 84 3.91 18.60 -11.93
C HIS A 84 4.88 17.98 -10.92
N ASP A 85 4.52 16.80 -10.39
CA ASP A 85 5.36 16.08 -9.43
C ASP A 85 6.68 15.63 -10.05
N SER A 86 6.72 15.36 -11.37
CA SER A 86 7.95 15.05 -12.10
C SER A 86 8.97 16.19 -12.10
N ASP A 87 8.51 17.45 -11.99
CA ASP A 87 9.36 18.63 -12.08
C ASP A 87 10.05 18.94 -10.75
N ARG A 88 9.62 18.27 -9.66
CA ARG A 88 10.16 18.41 -8.30
C ARG A 88 11.40 17.54 -8.10
N VAL A 89 12.40 17.76 -8.95
CA VAL A 89 13.61 16.92 -9.00
C VAL A 89 14.41 16.93 -7.70
N PHE A 90 14.34 18.01 -6.90
CA PHE A 90 15.03 18.09 -5.61
C PHE A 90 14.27 17.30 -4.54
N SER A 91 12.95 17.41 -4.44
CA SER A 91 12.16 16.56 -3.53
C SER A 91 12.30 15.08 -3.90
N ASN A 92 12.19 14.76 -5.20
CA ASN A 92 12.30 13.39 -5.73
C ASN A 92 13.71 12.79 -5.59
N SER A 93 14.72 13.60 -5.24
CA SER A 93 16.06 13.10 -4.94
C SER A 93 16.17 12.43 -3.58
N SER A 94 15.18 12.63 -2.71
CA SER A 94 15.08 11.93 -1.42
C SER A 94 13.97 10.89 -1.46
N MET A 95 14.24 9.69 -0.95
CA MET A 95 13.20 8.66 -0.79
C MET A 95 12.29 8.91 0.42
N SER A 96 12.69 9.78 1.35
CA SER A 96 11.95 10.07 2.58
C SER A 96 11.05 11.30 2.51
N TYR A 97 11.12 12.11 1.44
CA TYR A 97 10.43 13.41 1.41
C TYR A 97 8.92 13.30 1.68
N GLN A 98 8.23 12.30 1.11
CA GLN A 98 6.78 12.10 1.32
C GLN A 98 6.45 11.87 2.79
N LYS A 99 7.24 11.03 3.46
CA LYS A 99 7.08 10.77 4.90
C LYS A 99 7.34 12.03 5.72
N SER A 100 8.29 12.84 5.31
CA SER A 100 8.59 14.12 5.96
C SER A 100 7.48 15.15 5.77
N LEU A 101 6.81 15.15 4.61
CA LEU A 101 5.62 15.96 4.37
C LEU A 101 4.45 15.53 5.25
N GLU A 102 4.24 14.22 5.46
CA GLU A 102 3.21 13.72 6.38
C GLU A 102 3.52 14.15 7.83
N LEU A 103 4.78 13.96 8.26
CA LEU A 103 5.22 14.27 9.61
C LEU A 103 5.10 15.77 9.97
N LEU A 104 5.36 16.66 9.01
CA LEU A 104 5.25 18.11 9.21
C LEU A 104 3.87 18.66 8.84
N GLY A 105 3.16 18.03 7.92
CA GLY A 105 1.86 18.43 7.40
C GLY A 105 0.68 18.12 8.33
N GLU A 106 0.78 17.07 9.15
CA GLU A 106 -0.19 16.82 10.24
C GLU A 106 -0.03 17.78 11.45
N GLY A 107 0.93 18.73 11.37
CA GLY A 107 1.37 19.54 12.50
C GLY A 107 0.57 20.80 12.87
N GLU A 108 -0.44 21.22 12.10
CA GLU A 108 -1.26 22.40 12.49
C GLU A 108 -2.48 22.06 13.36
N GLU A 109 -2.89 20.80 13.50
CA GLU A 109 -4.03 20.41 14.35
C GLU A 109 -3.75 19.12 15.13
N SER A 110 -2.73 19.11 16.00
CA SER A 110 -2.61 18.09 17.05
C SER A 110 -1.70 18.54 18.19
N THR A 111 -2.21 19.44 19.03
CA THR A 111 -1.84 19.46 20.44
C THR A 111 -2.51 18.28 21.16
N ALA A 112 -1.96 17.07 21.08
CA ALA A 112 -2.34 15.98 21.99
C ALA A 112 -1.26 14.88 22.10
N THR A 113 -0.73 14.74 23.31
CA THR A 113 -0.14 13.53 23.93
C THR A 113 1.10 12.88 23.31
N ASN A 114 2.21 13.05 24.03
CA ASN A 114 3.54 12.47 23.86
C ASN A 114 3.63 10.96 24.22
N ASP A 115 2.66 10.11 23.87
CA ASP A 115 2.67 8.69 24.32
C ASP A 115 2.65 7.60 23.22
N ASP A 116 2.58 7.95 21.92
CA ASP A 116 2.52 6.92 20.86
C ASP A 116 3.87 6.58 20.18
N TYR A 117 4.99 7.13 20.67
CA TYR A 117 6.32 6.88 20.08
C TYR A 117 6.97 5.53 20.46
N VAL A 118 6.25 4.62 21.13
CA VAL A 118 6.77 3.30 21.52
C VAL A 118 6.55 2.22 20.42
N LYS A 119 5.79 2.49 19.35
CA LYS A 119 5.41 1.45 18.36
C LYS A 119 5.89 1.67 16.93
N GLN A 120 7.07 2.23 16.72
CA GLN A 120 7.75 2.11 15.43
C GLN A 120 8.81 1.00 15.51
N PRO A 121 8.62 -0.15 14.82
CA PRO A 121 9.57 -1.24 14.86
C PRO A 121 10.86 -0.81 14.16
N THR A 122 11.95 -0.96 14.90
CA THR A 122 13.32 -0.84 14.42
C THR A 122 13.51 -1.74 13.20
N PRO A 123 14.08 -1.27 12.07
CA PRO A 123 14.37 -2.14 10.95
C PRO A 123 15.56 -3.03 11.31
N GLY A 124 15.29 -4.22 11.83
CA GLY A 124 16.31 -5.23 12.07
C GLY A 124 16.07 -6.13 13.28
N VAL A 125 15.00 -6.93 13.28
CA VAL A 125 14.98 -8.32 13.79
C VAL A 125 13.80 -9.03 13.10
N THR A 126 14.07 -9.91 12.14
CA THR A 126 13.05 -10.75 11.51
C THR A 126 12.70 -11.91 12.44
N THR A 127 11.80 -11.67 13.39
CA THR A 127 11.15 -12.75 14.15
C THR A 127 9.84 -13.08 13.46
N VAL A 128 9.77 -14.28 12.88
CA VAL A 128 8.53 -14.81 12.30
C VAL A 128 7.60 -15.15 13.45
N VAL A 129 6.70 -14.24 13.79
CA VAL A 129 5.60 -14.52 14.71
C VAL A 129 4.58 -15.37 13.94
N VAL A 130 4.58 -16.68 14.22
CA VAL A 130 3.59 -17.60 13.68
C VAL A 130 2.27 -17.39 14.45
N PRO A 131 1.15 -17.06 13.80
CA PRO A 131 -0.13 -16.99 14.47
C PRO A 131 -0.55 -18.37 14.99
N PRO A 132 -1.17 -18.46 16.18
CA PRO A 132 -1.66 -19.72 16.72
C PRO A 132 -2.64 -20.36 15.73
N ALA A 133 -2.47 -21.67 15.50
CA ALA A 133 -3.27 -22.43 14.56
C ALA A 133 -4.76 -22.30 14.91
N LYS A 134 -5.55 -21.74 13.99
CA LYS A 134 -7.01 -21.78 14.09
C LYS A 134 -7.44 -23.22 13.83
N THR A 135 -7.85 -23.93 14.88
CA THR A 135 -8.68 -25.12 14.71
C THR A 135 -9.99 -24.65 14.08
N ASN A 136 -10.18 -24.88 12.78
CA ASN A 136 -11.47 -24.71 12.12
C ASN A 136 -12.42 -25.79 12.64
N GLU A 137 -12.88 -25.64 13.87
CA GLU A 137 -14.01 -26.41 14.37
C GLU A 137 -15.26 -25.85 13.70
N LEU A 138 -15.63 -26.49 12.58
CA LEU A 138 -16.90 -26.22 11.92
C LEU A 138 -18.02 -26.51 12.92
N THR A 139 -18.84 -25.50 13.20
CA THR A 139 -20.03 -25.66 14.06
C THR A 139 -20.90 -26.79 13.52
N GLY A 140 -21.62 -27.52 14.39
CA GLY A 140 -22.40 -28.70 13.99
C GLY A 140 -23.37 -28.45 12.81
N ALA A 141 -23.87 -27.22 12.66
CA ALA A 141 -24.67 -26.79 11.52
C ALA A 141 -23.90 -26.78 10.18
N GLN A 142 -22.61 -26.42 10.19
CA GLN A 142 -21.75 -26.38 9.02
C GLN A 142 -21.32 -27.79 8.57
N LEU A 143 -21.06 -28.70 9.52
CA LEU A 143 -20.78 -30.12 9.23
C LEU A 143 -21.98 -30.80 8.56
N LYS A 144 -23.21 -30.54 9.02
CA LYS A 144 -24.43 -31.04 8.39
C LYS A 144 -24.57 -30.54 6.95
N ARG A 145 -24.30 -29.26 6.71
CA ARG A 145 -24.37 -28.65 5.37
C ARG A 145 -23.34 -29.23 4.40
N GLN A 146 -22.13 -29.53 4.87
CA GLN A 146 -21.11 -30.19 4.04
C GLN A 146 -21.50 -31.62 3.69
N ARG A 147 -22.00 -32.39 4.66
CA ARG A 147 -22.47 -33.77 4.46
C ARG A 147 -23.61 -33.84 3.44
N ASP A 148 -24.59 -32.95 3.54
CA ASP A 148 -25.73 -32.89 2.59
C ASP A 148 -25.27 -32.50 1.18
N LYS A 149 -24.32 -31.56 1.07
CA LYS A 149 -23.74 -31.14 -0.21
C LYS A 149 -22.95 -32.28 -0.88
N GLU A 150 -22.24 -33.08 -0.09
CA GLU A 150 -21.52 -34.25 -0.57
C GLU A 150 -22.47 -35.37 -1.00
N TYR A 151 -23.56 -35.61 -0.25
CA TYR A 151 -24.57 -36.60 -0.63
C TYR A 151 -25.25 -36.25 -1.96
N GLN A 152 -25.57 -34.96 -2.17
CA GLN A 152 -26.09 -34.45 -3.45
C GLN A 152 -25.09 -34.66 -4.59
N ARG A 153 -23.80 -34.38 -4.36
CA ARG A 153 -22.73 -34.58 -5.35
C ARG A 153 -22.59 -36.06 -5.71
N LYS A 154 -22.51 -36.94 -4.72
CA LYS A 154 -22.42 -38.40 -4.90
C LYS A 154 -23.63 -38.96 -5.64
N LYS A 155 -24.83 -38.45 -5.35
CA LYS A 155 -26.06 -38.83 -6.07
C LYS A 155 -25.99 -38.44 -7.54
N ARG A 156 -25.45 -37.25 -7.85
CA ARG A 156 -25.28 -36.75 -9.22
C ARG A 156 -24.19 -37.49 -9.99
N GLU A 157 -23.10 -37.86 -9.31
CA GLU A 157 -22.03 -38.69 -9.88
C GLU A 157 -22.52 -40.13 -10.15
N LYS A 158 -23.34 -40.71 -9.27
CA LYS A 158 -23.90 -42.06 -9.45
C LYS A 158 -24.90 -42.11 -10.62
N THR A 159 -25.72 -41.08 -10.82
CA THR A 159 -26.60 -41.00 -11.99
C THR A 159 -25.86 -40.65 -13.28
N ALA A 160 -24.73 -39.94 -13.21
CA ALA A 160 -23.85 -39.71 -14.36
C ALA A 160 -23.05 -40.97 -14.75
N GLY A 161 -22.59 -41.76 -13.78
CA GLY A 161 -21.86 -43.01 -14.01
C GLY A 161 -22.72 -44.15 -14.58
N LEU A 162 -24.05 -44.09 -14.43
CA LEU A 162 -24.99 -44.98 -15.09
C LEU A 162 -25.27 -44.62 -16.55
N LYS A 163 -24.81 -43.44 -17.03
CA LYS A 163 -24.95 -42.99 -18.42
C LYS A 163 -23.70 -43.19 -19.27
N SER A 164 -22.58 -43.66 -18.71
CA SER A 164 -21.32 -43.86 -19.44
C SER A 164 -20.97 -45.32 -19.71
N ALA A 165 -21.93 -46.25 -19.59
CA ALA A 165 -21.77 -47.66 -19.92
C ALA A 165 -22.97 -48.15 -20.74
N GLY A 166 -22.80 -48.21 -22.06
CA GLY A 166 -23.82 -48.53 -23.08
C GLY A 166 -24.02 -47.30 -23.96
N GLY A 167 -23.59 -47.24 -25.21
CA GLY A 167 -23.60 -48.26 -26.25
C GLY A 167 -24.45 -47.70 -27.38
N ASP A 168 -23.80 -47.20 -28.42
CA ASP A 168 -24.21 -47.12 -29.83
C ASP A 168 -25.70 -46.85 -30.17
N SER A 169 -26.00 -45.69 -30.78
CA SER A 169 -26.91 -45.53 -31.93
C SER A 169 -27.24 -44.04 -32.19
N ASP A 170 -27.00 -43.60 -33.43
CA ASP A 170 -27.54 -42.39 -34.05
C ASP A 170 -29.07 -42.29 -33.92
N ASP A 171 -29.60 -41.10 -33.64
CA ASP A 171 -30.54 -40.37 -34.51
C ASP A 171 -31.11 -39.11 -33.82
N GLU A 172 -31.42 -38.15 -34.66
CA GLU A 172 -31.90 -36.80 -34.43
C GLU A 172 -33.34 -36.70 -33.85
N VAL A 173 -33.74 -35.44 -33.62
CA VAL A 173 -35.10 -34.87 -33.48
C VAL A 173 -35.87 -34.82 -32.13
N VAL A 174 -36.13 -33.54 -31.78
CA VAL A 174 -37.29 -32.85 -31.16
C VAL A 174 -37.57 -32.81 -29.64
N SER A 175 -37.37 -31.59 -29.12
CA SER A 175 -38.39 -30.68 -28.52
C SER A 175 -38.61 -30.60 -27.00
N SER A 176 -38.57 -29.35 -26.54
CA SER A 176 -39.34 -28.70 -25.45
C SER A 176 -39.07 -29.20 -24.02
N THR A 177 -38.91 -28.41 -22.96
CA THR A 177 -39.34 -27.07 -22.51
C THR A 177 -38.60 -26.91 -21.16
N SER A 178 -38.17 -25.78 -20.61
CA SER A 178 -38.88 -24.53 -20.32
C SER A 178 -37.89 -23.47 -19.81
N THR A 179 -38.17 -22.26 -20.25
CA THR A 179 -37.52 -20.96 -20.10
C THR A 179 -37.62 -20.34 -18.69
N SER A 180 -36.59 -19.58 -18.27
CA SER A 180 -36.78 -18.22 -17.72
C SER A 180 -35.43 -17.50 -17.52
N ARG A 181 -35.07 -16.67 -18.51
CA ARG A 181 -34.13 -15.54 -18.39
C ARG A 181 -34.96 -14.25 -18.34
N ARG A 182 -34.57 -13.29 -17.51
CA ARG A 182 -35.18 -11.94 -17.45
C ARG A 182 -34.19 -10.93 -18.05
N PRO A 183 -34.55 -10.14 -19.08
CA PRO A 183 -33.78 -8.98 -19.49
C PRO A 183 -34.49 -7.65 -19.18
N THR A 184 -33.69 -6.59 -19.16
CA THR A 184 -33.93 -5.20 -18.73
C THR A 184 -34.21 -4.25 -19.91
N LYS A 185 -34.98 -3.15 -19.65
CA LYS A 185 -35.05 -1.82 -20.35
C LYS A 185 -35.37 -1.85 -21.87
N ARG A 186 -36.16 -0.97 -22.49
CA ARG A 186 -36.55 0.44 -22.28
C ARG A 186 -37.85 0.74 -23.07
N ALA A 187 -38.42 1.91 -22.79
CA ALA A 187 -39.66 2.49 -23.30
C ALA A 187 -39.80 2.57 -24.84
N ARG A 188 -41.05 2.47 -25.33
CA ARG A 188 -41.48 2.68 -26.72
C ARG A 188 -41.99 4.11 -26.90
N LEU A 189 -41.42 4.82 -27.88
CA LEU A 189 -42.02 5.96 -28.57
C LEU A 189 -42.90 5.35 -29.69
N ALA A 190 -44.12 5.86 -29.89
CA ALA A 190 -45.01 5.47 -30.96
C ALA A 190 -45.06 6.60 -32.00
N ASP A 191 -44.93 6.25 -33.28
CA ASP A 191 -45.24 7.08 -34.46
C ASP A 191 -46.25 6.33 -35.34
N ASP A 192 -47.18 7.10 -35.92
CA ASP A 192 -48.12 6.90 -37.07
C ASP A 192 -48.98 5.61 -37.12
N ASP A 193 -50.28 5.64 -37.44
CA ASP A 193 -51.04 6.35 -38.51
C ASP A 193 -52.52 6.51 -38.06
#